data_AF-A0A1Q5GNF5-F1
#
_entry.id   AF-A0A1Q5GNF5-F1
#
_cell.length_a   1.000
_cell.length_b   1.000
_cell.length_c   1.000
_cell.angle_alpha   90.00
_cell.angle_beta   90.00
_cell.angle_gamma   90.00
#
_symmetry.space_group_name_H-M   'P 1'
#
loop_
_entity.id
_entity.type
_entity.pdbx_description
1 polymer ?
#
loop_
_entity_poly.entity_id
_entity_poly.type
_entity_poly.pdbx_seq_one_letter_code
_entity_poly.pdbx_strand_id
1 'polypeptide(L)'
;MGARQGWSSDGLRLDAGRIAEAYARVRPDLVRDPLLIADAAAYDVGVDALDKRMSAPPQDLTADTFWGWLNGADQYRWAGLRVLAEAYATSGTEHRTGRVVVPEGTMRIARGDVRVDGDLVLEDQAMVLVLGTLTVTGSLVALPDYTMVAAAEAVCRDGVSAGEVLALGAVRCPGTLYLAHGDHSCRAPLCAGGTLVDFERDNAFGAVDVAERITDWDFAAAARALGLPEDVDDLRDAYAARLLGS
;
A
#
# COMPACT_ATOMS: atom_id res chain seq x y z
N MET A 1 -6.07 4.27 26.77
CA MET A 1 -6.83 4.56 25.53
C MET A 1 -6.54 5.99 25.12
N GLY A 2 -5.63 6.19 24.15
CA GLY A 2 -5.36 7.52 23.59
C GLY A 2 -6.53 7.99 22.71
N ALA A 3 -6.74 9.31 22.62
CA ALA A 3 -7.77 9.88 21.77
C ALA A 3 -7.54 9.49 20.30
N ARG A 4 -8.57 8.95 19.62
CA ARG A 4 -8.53 8.69 18.18
C ARG A 4 -8.53 10.02 17.44
N GLN A 5 -7.49 10.31 16.66
CA GLN A 5 -7.49 11.46 15.75
C GLN A 5 -8.04 11.04 14.38
N GLY A 6 -9.03 11.78 13.87
CA GLY A 6 -9.50 11.61 12.51
C GLY A 6 -8.53 12.25 11.51
N TRP A 7 -8.15 11.52 10.47
CA TRP A 7 -7.56 12.09 9.27
C TRP A 7 -8.69 12.77 8.47
N SER A 8 -8.56 14.06 8.14
CA SER A 8 -9.60 14.79 7.37
C SER A 8 -9.85 14.11 6.03
N SER A 9 -11.12 13.86 5.73
CA SER A 9 -11.59 13.16 4.53
C SER A 9 -12.18 14.17 3.55
N ASP A 10 -11.33 14.86 2.82
CA ASP A 10 -11.81 15.57 1.64
C ASP A 10 -11.46 14.66 0.46
N GLY A 11 -12.48 13.96 -0.04
CA GLY A 11 -12.34 13.19 -1.29
C GLY A 11 -11.71 14.07 -2.37
N LEU A 12 -10.83 13.49 -3.17
CA LEU A 12 -10.11 14.25 -4.19
C LEU A 12 -11.00 14.37 -5.44
N ARG A 13 -11.39 15.58 -5.83
CA ARG A 13 -12.06 15.79 -7.11
C ARG A 13 -11.05 15.70 -8.25
N LEU A 14 -11.26 14.74 -9.14
CA LEU A 14 -10.40 14.55 -10.30
C LEU A 14 -10.90 15.39 -11.48
N ASP A 15 -9.94 16.02 -12.14
CA ASP A 15 -10.14 16.76 -13.38
C ASP A 15 -9.62 15.87 -14.51
N ALA A 16 -10.51 15.51 -15.45
CA ALA A 16 -10.18 14.56 -16.50
C ALA A 16 -9.05 15.08 -17.41
N GLY A 17 -8.99 16.40 -17.66
CA GLY A 17 -7.91 17.01 -18.43
C GLY A 17 -6.56 16.85 -17.74
N ARG A 18 -6.49 17.16 -16.45
CA ARG A 18 -5.29 17.02 -15.62
C ARG A 18 -4.81 15.58 -15.52
N ILE A 19 -5.73 14.62 -15.37
CA ILE A 19 -5.41 13.18 -15.39
C ILE A 19 -4.85 12.78 -16.75
N ALA A 20 -5.48 13.19 -17.85
CA ALA A 20 -5.01 12.87 -19.20
C ALA A 20 -3.61 13.44 -19.47
N GLU A 21 -3.36 14.69 -19.06
CA GLU A 21 -2.05 15.33 -19.18
C GLU A 21 -0.98 14.62 -18.34
N ALA A 22 -1.28 14.28 -17.08
CA ALA A 22 -0.38 13.53 -16.21
C ALA A 22 -0.08 12.15 -16.79
N TYR A 23 -1.11 11.43 -17.24
CA TYR A 23 -0.96 10.13 -17.86
C TYR A 23 -0.10 10.19 -19.12
N ALA A 24 -0.31 11.19 -19.99
CA ALA A 24 0.53 11.37 -21.18
C ALA A 24 2.02 11.54 -20.84
N ARG A 25 2.35 12.15 -19.69
CA ARG A 25 3.73 12.31 -19.22
C ARG A 25 4.33 11.01 -18.67
N VAL A 26 3.58 10.25 -17.87
CA VAL A 26 4.11 9.04 -17.21
C VAL A 26 3.95 7.77 -18.06
N ARG A 27 3.05 7.74 -19.04
CA ARG A 27 2.75 6.56 -19.86
C ARG A 27 3.97 5.97 -20.56
N PRO A 28 4.88 6.74 -21.20
CA PRO A 28 6.04 6.17 -21.89
C PRO A 28 6.94 5.32 -20.99
N ASP A 29 7.05 5.70 -19.73
CA ASP A 29 7.83 4.96 -18.73
C ASP A 29 7.02 3.81 -18.15
N LEU A 30 5.74 4.05 -17.81
CA LEU A 30 4.82 3.03 -17.28
C LEU A 30 4.76 1.77 -18.17
N VAL A 31 4.58 1.94 -19.48
CA VAL A 31 4.43 0.80 -20.42
C VAL A 31 5.72 0.01 -20.64
N ARG A 32 6.85 0.48 -20.10
CA ARG A 32 8.15 -0.20 -20.12
C ARG A 32 8.56 -0.67 -18.72
N ASP A 33 7.80 -0.29 -17.70
CA ASP A 33 8.14 -0.58 -16.32
C ASP A 33 7.92 -2.07 -16.03
N PRO A 34 8.96 -2.82 -15.57
CA PRO A 34 8.83 -4.21 -15.20
C PRO A 34 7.69 -4.46 -14.22
N LEU A 35 7.42 -3.53 -13.30
CA LEU A 35 6.32 -3.68 -12.35
C LEU A 35 4.94 -3.58 -13.00
N LEU A 36 4.82 -3.00 -14.19
CA LEU A 36 3.56 -3.01 -14.92
C LEU A 36 3.44 -4.23 -15.84
N ILE A 37 4.55 -4.63 -16.47
CA ILE A 37 4.53 -5.60 -17.59
C ILE A 37 4.84 -7.03 -17.15
N ALA A 38 5.56 -7.24 -16.05
CA ALA A 38 5.86 -8.57 -15.53
C ALA A 38 4.56 -9.27 -15.15
N ASP A 39 4.41 -10.50 -15.64
CA ASP A 39 3.23 -11.36 -15.45
C ASP A 39 1.91 -10.72 -15.91
N ALA A 40 1.96 -9.66 -16.72
CA ALA A 40 0.77 -8.98 -17.22
C ALA A 40 -0.20 -9.94 -17.94
N ALA A 41 0.34 -10.93 -18.67
CA ALA A 41 -0.46 -11.97 -19.32
C ALA A 41 -1.15 -12.93 -18.32
N ALA A 42 -0.55 -13.18 -17.15
CA ALA A 42 -1.13 -14.02 -16.11
C ALA A 42 -2.31 -13.34 -15.40
N TYR A 43 -2.39 -12.01 -15.46
CA TYR A 43 -3.38 -11.19 -14.75
C TYR A 43 -4.28 -10.35 -15.67
N ASP A 44 -4.31 -10.64 -16.98
CA ASP A 44 -5.07 -9.89 -17.99
C ASP A 44 -4.82 -8.37 -17.93
N VAL A 45 -3.55 -8.00 -17.71
CA VAL A 45 -3.08 -6.62 -17.70
C VAL A 45 -2.68 -6.22 -19.12
N GLY A 46 -3.35 -5.20 -19.64
CA GLY A 46 -3.12 -4.68 -20.98
C GLY A 46 -2.97 -3.16 -20.98
N VAL A 47 -2.02 -2.66 -21.78
CA VAL A 47 -1.82 -1.22 -21.97
C VAL A 47 -3.09 -0.54 -22.50
N ASP A 48 -3.80 -1.18 -23.45
CA ASP A 48 -5.06 -0.66 -23.98
C ASP A 48 -6.15 -0.55 -22.91
N ALA A 49 -6.16 -1.49 -21.96
CA ALA A 49 -7.10 -1.49 -20.85
C ALA A 49 -6.73 -0.42 -19.80
N LEU A 50 -5.45 -0.14 -19.60
CA LEU A 50 -4.98 1.02 -18.83
C LEU A 50 -5.36 2.34 -19.51
N ASP A 51 -5.12 2.46 -20.82
CA ASP A 51 -5.48 3.63 -21.63
C ASP A 51 -6.98 3.94 -21.54
N LYS A 52 -7.82 2.92 -21.66
CA LYS A 52 -9.28 3.06 -21.52
C LYS A 52 -9.66 3.59 -20.14
N ARG A 53 -9.07 3.06 -19.06
CA ARG A 53 -9.32 3.55 -17.70
C ARG A 53 -8.90 5.02 -17.55
N MET A 54 -7.71 5.39 -18.01
CA MET A 54 -7.20 6.76 -17.91
C MET A 54 -7.99 7.77 -18.74
N SER A 55 -8.71 7.32 -19.78
CA SER A 55 -9.60 8.18 -20.58
C SER A 55 -10.90 8.56 -19.88
N ALA A 56 -11.26 7.88 -18.78
CA ALA A 56 -12.53 8.07 -18.08
C ALA A 56 -12.34 7.99 -16.54
N PRO A 57 -11.55 8.89 -15.92
CA PRO A 57 -11.43 8.92 -14.47
C PRO A 57 -12.76 9.31 -13.80
N PRO A 58 -13.06 8.80 -12.59
CA PRO A 58 -14.21 9.25 -11.82
C PRO A 58 -14.04 10.73 -11.43
N GLN A 59 -15.14 11.47 -11.28
CA GLN A 59 -15.07 12.88 -10.89
C GLN A 59 -14.66 13.08 -9.42
N ASP A 60 -15.12 12.18 -8.54
CA ASP A 60 -14.82 12.23 -7.12
C ASP A 60 -14.12 10.93 -6.73
N LEU A 61 -12.96 11.04 -6.07
CA LEU A 61 -12.17 9.90 -5.61
C LEU A 61 -12.55 9.53 -4.18
N THR A 62 -13.13 8.33 -4.06
CA THR A 62 -13.55 7.63 -2.86
C THR A 62 -13.05 6.18 -2.94
N ALA A 63 -13.19 5.39 -1.87
CA ALA A 63 -12.80 3.98 -1.91
C ALA A 63 -13.50 3.22 -3.06
N ASP A 64 -14.82 3.35 -3.15
CA ASP A 64 -15.64 2.68 -4.18
C ASP A 64 -15.27 3.11 -5.61
N THR A 65 -15.09 4.41 -5.83
CA THR A 65 -14.78 4.93 -7.17
C THR A 65 -13.34 4.61 -7.56
N PHE A 66 -12.39 4.56 -6.61
CA PHE A 66 -11.03 4.13 -6.87
C PHE A 66 -10.98 2.65 -7.26
N TRP A 67 -11.62 1.77 -6.47
CA TRP A 67 -11.75 0.35 -6.80
C TRP A 67 -12.46 0.14 -8.13
N GLY A 68 -13.58 0.83 -8.37
CA GLY A 68 -14.34 0.71 -9.61
C GLY A 68 -13.57 1.19 -10.84
N TRP A 69 -12.80 2.27 -10.71
CA TRP A 69 -12.00 2.82 -11.80
C TRP A 69 -10.81 1.93 -12.16
N LEU A 70 -10.07 1.47 -11.15
CA LEU A 70 -8.84 0.70 -11.31
C LEU A 70 -9.03 -0.77 -10.91
N ASN A 71 -10.23 -1.30 -11.21
CA ASN A 71 -10.59 -2.68 -10.90
C ASN A 71 -9.69 -3.69 -11.65
N GLY A 72 -9.50 -4.85 -11.05
CA GLY A 72 -8.71 -5.96 -11.56
C GLY A 72 -7.36 -6.05 -10.88
N ALA A 73 -6.31 -6.26 -11.66
CA ALA A 73 -4.96 -6.42 -11.16
C ALA A 73 -4.38 -5.14 -10.53
N ASP A 74 -3.51 -5.31 -9.55
CA ASP A 74 -2.90 -4.23 -8.77
C ASP A 74 -1.96 -3.34 -9.60
N GLN A 75 -1.46 -3.86 -10.72
CA GLN A 75 -0.75 -3.07 -11.75
C GLN A 75 -1.54 -1.81 -12.14
N TYR A 76 -2.85 -1.90 -12.28
CA TYR A 76 -3.69 -0.74 -12.64
C TYR A 76 -3.76 0.28 -11.50
N ARG A 77 -3.84 -0.17 -10.23
CA ARG A 77 -3.86 0.69 -9.05
C ARG A 77 -2.51 1.37 -8.82
N TRP A 78 -1.41 0.65 -9.00
CA TRP A 78 -0.07 1.21 -8.94
C TRP A 78 0.18 2.24 -10.07
N ALA A 79 -0.25 1.94 -11.30
CA ALA A 79 -0.20 2.90 -12.40
C ALA A 79 -1.07 4.14 -12.11
N GLY A 80 -2.28 3.95 -11.56
CA GLY A 80 -3.16 5.03 -11.15
C GLY A 80 -2.54 5.89 -10.05
N LEU A 81 -1.88 5.30 -9.06
CA LEU A 81 -1.10 6.02 -8.05
C LEU A 81 -0.03 6.91 -8.71
N ARG A 82 0.70 6.41 -9.70
CA ARG A 82 1.72 7.19 -10.43
C ARG A 82 1.10 8.38 -11.17
N VAL A 83 -0.03 8.18 -11.84
CA VAL A 83 -0.78 9.26 -12.51
C VAL A 83 -1.31 10.28 -11.51
N LEU A 84 -1.85 9.82 -10.37
CA LEU A 84 -2.38 10.71 -9.33
C LEU A 84 -1.26 11.51 -8.66
N ALA A 85 -0.10 10.92 -8.41
CA ALA A 85 1.07 11.64 -7.89
C ALA A 85 1.54 12.70 -8.88
N GLU A 86 1.74 12.34 -10.14
CA GLU A 86 2.11 13.29 -11.21
C GLU A 86 1.08 14.43 -11.36
N ALA A 87 -0.21 14.10 -11.24
CA ALA A 87 -1.26 15.09 -11.37
C ALA A 87 -1.35 15.98 -10.14
N TYR A 88 -1.38 15.43 -8.93
CA TYR A 88 -1.90 16.12 -7.74
C TYR A 88 -0.92 16.28 -6.59
N ALA A 89 0.27 15.68 -6.63
CA ALA A 89 1.22 15.79 -5.52
C ALA A 89 1.56 17.25 -5.17
N THR A 90 1.81 17.50 -3.88
CA THR A 90 2.25 18.77 -3.33
C THR A 90 3.41 18.55 -2.37
N SER A 91 4.17 19.60 -2.06
CA SER A 91 5.32 19.52 -1.16
C SER A 91 4.98 19.69 0.33
N GLY A 92 3.70 19.63 0.71
CA GLY A 92 3.27 19.82 2.10
C GLY A 92 3.48 18.57 2.94
N THR A 93 3.61 18.71 4.25
CA THR A 93 3.67 17.58 5.20
C THR A 93 2.56 17.71 6.23
N GLU A 94 1.75 16.66 6.37
CA GLU A 94 0.78 16.52 7.46
C GLU A 94 1.38 15.72 8.62
N HIS A 95 1.25 16.24 9.83
CA HIS A 95 1.69 15.56 11.04
C HIS A 95 0.50 15.05 11.85
N ARG A 96 0.57 13.78 12.26
CA ARG A 96 -0.41 13.12 13.14
C ARG A 96 0.33 12.48 14.29
N THR A 97 -0.26 12.51 15.48
CA THR A 97 0.36 11.97 16.71
C THR A 97 -0.51 10.89 17.34
N GLY A 98 0.14 9.87 17.89
CA GLY A 98 -0.53 8.73 18.49
C GLY A 98 -1.11 7.77 17.46
N ARG A 99 -2.06 6.94 17.89
CA ARG A 99 -2.71 5.94 17.03
C ARG A 99 -3.73 6.61 16.11
N VAL A 100 -3.47 6.55 14.81
CA VAL A 100 -4.37 6.97 13.74
C VAL A 100 -5.13 5.75 13.24
N VAL A 101 -6.46 5.83 13.22
CA VAL A 101 -7.34 4.77 12.71
C VAL A 101 -8.06 5.29 11.49
N VAL A 102 -7.99 4.54 10.39
CA VAL A 102 -8.78 4.79 9.18
C VAL A 102 -10.01 3.89 9.23
N PRO A 103 -11.22 4.48 9.33
CA PRO A 103 -12.44 3.71 9.50
C PRO A 103 -12.79 2.82 8.32
N GLU A 104 -13.55 1.77 8.62
CA GLU A 104 -14.06 0.80 7.66
C GLU A 104 -14.70 1.46 6.42
N GLY A 105 -14.36 0.94 5.23
CA GLY A 105 -14.89 1.37 3.94
C GLY A 105 -14.51 2.79 3.53
N THR A 106 -13.64 3.47 4.30
CA THR A 106 -13.27 4.86 4.02
C THR A 106 -11.89 4.98 3.36
N MET A 107 -11.76 5.97 2.49
CA MET A 107 -10.49 6.37 1.90
C MET A 107 -9.99 7.66 2.55
N ARG A 108 -8.68 7.72 2.78
CA ARG A 108 -7.96 8.94 3.17
C ARG A 108 -6.92 9.27 2.12
N ILE A 109 -6.90 10.52 1.69
CA ILE A 109 -6.02 11.00 0.64
C ILE A 109 -5.22 12.16 1.20
N ALA A 110 -3.89 12.08 1.11
CA ALA A 110 -3.00 13.22 1.31
C ALA A 110 -2.24 13.51 0.02
N ARG A 111 -2.19 14.78 -0.35
CA ARG A 111 -1.51 15.22 -1.58
C ARG A 111 -0.01 15.40 -1.40
N GLY A 112 0.47 15.56 -0.17
CA GLY A 112 1.89 15.63 0.15
C GLY A 112 2.32 14.49 1.04
N ASP A 113 3.34 14.73 1.86
CA ASP A 113 3.85 13.78 2.84
C ASP A 113 2.92 13.67 4.05
N VAL A 114 2.92 12.50 4.68
CA VAL A 114 2.21 12.24 5.94
C VAL A 114 3.18 11.60 6.91
N ARG A 115 3.27 12.19 8.11
CA ARG A 115 4.01 11.62 9.22
C ARG A 115 3.06 11.26 10.36
N VAL A 116 3.01 9.99 10.71
CA VAL A 116 2.32 9.45 11.88
C VAL A 116 3.37 9.12 12.94
N ASP A 117 3.45 9.97 13.97
CA ASP A 117 4.24 9.71 15.17
C ASP A 117 3.45 8.78 16.12
N GLY A 118 3.33 7.51 15.71
CA GLY A 118 2.53 6.47 16.38
C GLY A 118 2.16 5.33 15.43
N ASP A 119 1.05 4.65 15.72
CA ASP A 119 0.54 3.54 14.91
C ASP A 119 -0.43 4.05 13.83
N LEU A 120 -0.43 3.41 12.66
CA LEU A 120 -1.47 3.56 11.64
C LEU A 120 -2.24 2.25 11.51
N VAL A 121 -3.55 2.30 11.75
CA VAL A 121 -4.44 1.14 11.69
C VAL A 121 -5.51 1.36 10.63
N LEU A 122 -5.67 0.41 9.71
CA LEU A 122 -6.73 0.39 8.71
C LEU A 122 -7.76 -0.67 9.12
N GLU A 123 -9.02 -0.24 9.28
CA GLU A 123 -10.17 -1.12 9.47
C GLU A 123 -10.63 -1.72 8.12
N ASP A 124 -11.71 -2.50 8.10
CA ASP A 124 -12.10 -3.29 6.92
C ASP A 124 -12.30 -2.44 5.67
N GLN A 125 -11.74 -2.86 4.53
CA GLN A 125 -11.80 -2.13 3.25
C GLN A 125 -11.30 -0.67 3.30
N ALA A 126 -10.59 -0.28 4.36
CA ALA A 126 -10.06 1.06 4.50
C ALA A 126 -8.86 1.30 3.57
N MET A 127 -8.72 2.53 3.09
CA MET A 127 -7.65 2.92 2.20
C MET A 127 -6.91 4.17 2.68
N VAL A 128 -5.60 4.15 2.49
CA VAL A 128 -4.73 5.32 2.62
C VAL A 128 -3.99 5.53 1.30
N LEU A 129 -4.14 6.72 0.72
CA LEU A 129 -3.44 7.16 -0.48
C LEU A 129 -2.63 8.42 -0.17
N VAL A 130 -1.31 8.31 -0.12
CA VAL A 130 -0.39 9.42 0.15
C VAL A 130 0.41 9.71 -1.11
N LEU A 131 0.16 10.82 -1.79
CA LEU A 131 0.85 11.13 -3.04
C LEU A 131 2.32 11.53 -2.86
N GLY A 132 2.74 11.80 -1.60
CA GLY A 132 4.13 11.90 -1.18
C GLY A 132 4.58 10.70 -0.34
N THR A 133 5.41 10.95 0.67
CA THR A 133 5.94 9.93 1.59
C THR A 133 4.99 9.70 2.75
N LEU A 134 4.61 8.44 3.01
CA LEU A 134 3.99 8.02 4.26
C LEU A 134 5.06 7.52 5.22
N THR A 135 5.22 8.17 6.37
CA THR A 135 6.10 7.72 7.47
C THR A 135 5.29 7.40 8.71
N VAL A 136 5.40 6.17 9.21
CA VAL A 136 4.78 5.69 10.44
C VAL A 136 5.89 5.27 11.41
N THR A 137 6.04 5.98 12.53
CA THR A 137 7.13 5.66 13.48
C THR A 137 6.83 4.46 14.37
N GLY A 138 5.56 4.10 14.50
CA GLY A 138 5.08 2.90 15.19
C GLY A 138 4.73 1.80 14.19
N SER A 139 3.65 1.08 14.51
CA SER A 139 3.21 -0.07 13.72
C SER A 139 2.27 0.35 12.59
N LEU A 140 2.46 -0.20 11.39
CA LEU A 140 1.46 -0.18 10.31
C LEU A 140 0.64 -1.47 10.38
N VAL A 141 -0.67 -1.37 10.56
CA VAL A 141 -1.56 -2.53 10.70
C VAL A 141 -2.73 -2.39 9.73
N ALA A 142 -2.77 -3.23 8.69
CA ALA A 142 -3.79 -3.23 7.65
C ALA A 142 -4.28 -4.67 7.41
N LEU A 143 -5.04 -5.20 8.38
CA LEU A 143 -5.32 -6.64 8.48
C LEU A 143 -6.53 -7.19 7.75
N PRO A 144 -7.68 -6.49 7.70
CA PRO A 144 -8.78 -7.03 6.95
C PRO A 144 -8.42 -7.08 5.46
N ASP A 145 -8.99 -8.07 4.77
CA ASP A 145 -8.87 -8.20 3.34
C ASP A 145 -9.37 -6.89 2.67
N TYR A 146 -8.83 -6.56 1.50
CA TYR A 146 -9.16 -5.34 0.74
C TYR A 146 -8.79 -4.00 1.41
N THR A 147 -7.99 -3.99 2.48
CA THR A 147 -7.30 -2.77 2.89
C THR A 147 -6.24 -2.35 1.86
N MET A 148 -5.91 -1.06 1.79
CA MET A 148 -4.83 -0.59 0.91
C MET A 148 -4.02 0.54 1.54
N VAL A 149 -2.70 0.42 1.47
CA VAL A 149 -1.73 1.49 1.75
C VAL A 149 -0.98 1.78 0.46
N ALA A 150 -1.18 2.98 -0.10
CA ALA A 150 -0.56 3.42 -1.33
C ALA A 150 0.20 4.73 -1.08
N ALA A 151 1.49 4.78 -1.42
CA ALA A 151 2.31 5.99 -1.24
C ALA A 151 3.35 6.21 -2.34
N ALA A 152 3.93 7.41 -2.47
CA ALA A 152 5.14 7.55 -3.28
C ALA A 152 6.28 6.75 -2.64
N GLU A 153 6.42 6.86 -1.33
CA GLU A 153 7.33 6.10 -0.48
C GLU A 153 6.57 5.68 0.79
N ALA A 154 6.73 4.43 1.23
CA ALA A 154 6.12 3.95 2.47
C ALA A 154 7.20 3.56 3.47
N VAL A 155 7.19 4.17 4.65
CA VAL A 155 8.14 3.91 5.73
C VAL A 155 7.36 3.57 6.99
N CYS A 156 7.63 2.40 7.58
CA CYS A 156 7.09 2.02 8.88
C CYS A 156 8.17 1.40 9.77
N ARG A 157 8.02 1.40 11.10
CA ARG A 157 8.95 0.67 11.99
C ARG A 157 8.78 -0.83 11.81
N ASP A 158 7.54 -1.27 11.96
CA ASP A 158 7.04 -2.63 11.73
C ASP A 158 5.73 -2.53 10.94
N GLY A 159 5.39 -3.56 10.18
CA GLY A 159 4.18 -3.59 9.38
C GLY A 159 3.55 -4.98 9.31
N VAL A 160 2.23 -5.02 9.30
CA VAL A 160 1.47 -6.20 8.88
C VAL A 160 0.35 -5.75 7.97
N SER A 161 0.21 -6.43 6.84
CA SER A 161 -0.91 -6.22 5.94
C SER A 161 -1.42 -7.53 5.37
N ALA A 162 -2.74 -7.70 5.33
CA ALA A 162 -3.38 -8.71 4.48
C ALA A 162 -3.98 -8.09 3.21
N GLY A 163 -3.96 -6.76 3.08
CA GLY A 163 -4.42 -6.03 1.90
C GLY A 163 -3.27 -5.69 0.94
N GLU A 164 -3.42 -4.58 0.21
CA GLU A 164 -2.43 -4.10 -0.76
C GLU A 164 -1.46 -3.07 -0.16
N VAL A 165 -0.17 -3.21 -0.48
CA VAL A 165 0.85 -2.19 -0.20
C VAL A 165 1.52 -1.77 -1.50
N LEU A 166 1.24 -0.54 -1.93
CA LEU A 166 1.75 0.03 -3.18
C LEU A 166 2.71 1.19 -2.90
N ALA A 167 3.89 1.16 -3.49
CA ALA A 167 4.81 2.29 -3.45
C ALA A 167 5.40 2.61 -4.84
N LEU A 168 5.55 3.90 -5.16
CA LEU A 168 6.17 4.32 -6.42
C LEU A 168 7.70 4.21 -6.40
N GLY A 169 8.30 4.32 -5.21
CA GLY A 169 9.74 4.21 -5.00
C GLY A 169 10.12 3.00 -4.13
N ALA A 170 9.87 3.06 -2.82
CA ALA A 170 10.17 1.94 -1.94
C ALA A 170 9.16 1.76 -0.78
N VAL A 171 9.15 0.54 -0.27
CA VAL A 171 8.66 0.20 1.06
C VAL A 171 9.86 -0.03 1.97
N ARG A 172 9.94 0.69 3.09
CA ARG A 172 11.06 0.62 4.04
C ARG A 172 10.55 0.25 5.43
N CYS A 173 10.97 -0.89 5.93
CA CYS A 173 10.57 -1.40 7.24
C CYS A 173 11.78 -1.92 8.02
N PRO A 174 12.46 -1.09 8.85
CA PRO A 174 13.67 -1.50 9.55
C PRO A 174 13.48 -2.66 10.52
N GLY A 175 12.26 -2.83 11.06
CA GLY A 175 11.86 -4.01 11.82
C GLY A 175 11.32 -5.09 10.88
N THR A 176 10.09 -5.54 11.10
CA THR A 176 9.50 -6.64 10.32
C THR A 176 8.26 -6.20 9.55
N LEU A 177 8.22 -6.49 8.24
CA LEU A 177 7.04 -6.39 7.39
C LEU A 177 6.49 -7.80 7.10
N TYR A 178 5.24 -8.04 7.49
CA TYR A 178 4.53 -9.28 7.21
C TYR A 178 3.38 -9.04 6.22
N LEU A 179 3.42 -9.73 5.10
CA LEU A 179 2.37 -9.76 4.08
C LEU A 179 1.58 -11.07 4.24
N ALA A 180 0.43 -10.98 4.89
CA ALA A 180 -0.23 -12.10 5.54
C ALA A 180 -1.15 -12.95 4.65
N HIS A 181 -1.28 -12.66 3.35
CA HIS A 181 -2.21 -13.37 2.46
C HIS A 181 -1.64 -13.55 1.04
N GLY A 182 -1.89 -14.72 0.43
CA GLY A 182 -1.39 -15.12 -0.90
C GLY A 182 -2.01 -14.42 -2.12
N ASP A 183 -3.19 -13.78 -1.98
CA ASP A 183 -3.93 -13.22 -3.11
C ASP A 183 -3.82 -11.70 -3.25
N HIS A 184 -3.23 -11.01 -2.27
CA HIS A 184 -3.15 -9.56 -2.25
C HIS A 184 -1.77 -9.05 -2.62
N SER A 185 -1.79 -7.98 -3.42
CA SER A 185 -0.65 -7.62 -4.24
C SER A 185 0.09 -6.45 -3.60
N CYS A 186 1.37 -6.67 -3.31
CA CYS A 186 2.28 -5.58 -3.06
C CYS A 186 2.97 -5.20 -4.37
N ARG A 187 3.22 -3.90 -4.55
CA ARG A 187 3.94 -3.40 -5.72
C ARG A 187 4.81 -2.23 -5.37
N ALA A 188 6.12 -2.45 -5.38
CA ALA A 188 7.11 -1.39 -5.24
C ALA A 188 8.41 -1.74 -5.97
N PRO A 189 9.17 -0.75 -6.48
CA PRO A 189 10.51 -1.01 -7.03
C PRO A 189 11.48 -1.64 -6.03
N LEU A 190 11.35 -1.30 -4.74
CA LEU A 190 12.21 -1.80 -3.68
C LEU A 190 11.41 -2.09 -2.41
N CYS A 191 11.63 -3.26 -1.81
CA CYS A 191 11.36 -3.49 -0.40
C CYS A 191 12.69 -3.57 0.35
N ALA A 192 12.89 -2.75 1.38
CA ALA A 192 14.13 -2.75 2.16
C ALA A 192 13.88 -2.70 3.67
N GLY A 193 14.72 -3.35 4.47
CA GLY A 193 14.40 -3.47 5.89
C GLY A 193 15.14 -4.52 6.71
N GLY A 194 14.55 -4.87 7.84
CA GLY A 194 15.00 -5.95 8.71
C GLY A 194 14.53 -7.29 8.19
N THR A 195 13.29 -7.65 8.48
CA THR A 195 12.70 -8.92 8.06
C THR A 195 11.49 -8.71 7.16
N LEU A 196 11.43 -9.44 6.05
CA LEU A 196 10.24 -9.56 5.21
C LEU A 196 9.69 -10.99 5.33
N VAL A 197 8.42 -11.11 5.68
CA VAL A 197 7.68 -12.38 5.60
C VAL A 197 6.64 -12.22 4.49
N ASP A 198 6.82 -12.94 3.40
CA ASP A 198 5.99 -12.88 2.20
C ASP A 198 5.85 -14.27 1.57
N PHE A 199 4.85 -15.03 2.02
CA PHE A 199 4.69 -16.45 1.65
C PHE A 199 4.39 -16.69 0.16
N GLU A 200 3.95 -15.66 -0.58
CA GLU A 200 3.72 -15.78 -2.02
C GLU A 200 4.01 -14.45 -2.76
N ARG A 201 4.54 -14.61 -3.99
CA ARG A 201 4.93 -13.62 -5.01
C ARG A 201 6.36 -13.07 -4.97
N ASP A 202 7.21 -13.73 -5.75
CA ASP A 202 8.56 -13.29 -6.13
C ASP A 202 8.55 -11.96 -6.91
N ASN A 203 7.41 -11.57 -7.49
CA ASN A 203 7.25 -10.42 -8.39
C ASN A 203 6.57 -9.20 -7.75
N ALA A 204 6.22 -9.26 -6.46
CA ALA A 204 5.58 -8.14 -5.75
C ALA A 204 6.54 -6.94 -5.64
N PHE A 205 7.84 -7.20 -5.61
CA PHE A 205 8.86 -6.17 -5.53
C PHE A 205 9.84 -6.28 -6.69
N GLY A 206 10.26 -5.15 -7.23
CA GLY A 206 11.30 -5.11 -8.26
C GLY A 206 12.65 -5.60 -7.72
N ALA A 207 12.94 -5.28 -6.45
CA ALA A 207 14.08 -5.75 -5.69
C ALA A 207 13.73 -5.88 -4.20
N VAL A 208 14.42 -6.79 -3.51
CA VAL A 208 14.27 -7.02 -2.06
C VAL A 208 15.65 -6.92 -1.40
N ASP A 209 15.82 -5.98 -0.47
CA ASP A 209 17.05 -5.68 0.27
C ASP A 209 16.78 -5.69 1.78
N VAL A 210 16.62 -6.90 2.32
CA VAL A 210 16.30 -7.14 3.74
C VAL A 210 17.36 -8.04 4.37
N ALA A 211 17.51 -7.95 5.70
CA ALA A 211 18.42 -8.82 6.43
C ALA A 211 17.96 -10.28 6.44
N GLU A 212 16.64 -10.50 6.48
CA GLU A 212 16.02 -11.82 6.43
C GLU A 212 14.75 -11.78 5.58
N ARG A 213 14.56 -12.78 4.70
CA ARG A 213 13.34 -12.95 3.91
C ARG A 213 12.81 -14.37 4.11
N ILE A 214 11.55 -14.48 4.50
CA ILE A 214 10.84 -15.75 4.65
C ILE A 214 9.74 -15.80 3.59
N THR A 215 10.02 -16.57 2.54
CA THR A 215 9.09 -16.78 1.41
C THR A 215 8.50 -18.17 1.38
N ASP A 216 9.18 -19.15 1.95
CA ASP A 216 8.67 -20.51 2.00
C ASP A 216 7.49 -20.57 2.98
N TRP A 217 6.53 -21.45 2.69
CA TRP A 217 5.38 -21.77 3.57
C TRP A 217 5.80 -22.49 4.88
N ASP A 218 6.89 -22.03 5.51
CA ASP A 218 7.36 -22.43 6.84
C ASP A 218 6.78 -21.46 7.88
N PHE A 219 5.57 -21.79 8.33
CA PHE A 219 4.84 -21.02 9.34
C PHE A 219 5.58 -20.95 10.68
N ALA A 220 6.40 -21.95 11.03
CA ALA A 220 7.18 -21.93 12.27
C ALA A 220 8.35 -20.94 12.17
N ALA A 221 9.03 -20.89 11.02
CA ALA A 221 10.05 -19.86 10.75
C ALA A 221 9.45 -18.46 10.76
N ALA A 222 8.32 -18.27 10.11
CA ALA A 222 7.61 -16.99 10.14
C ALA A 222 7.19 -16.62 11.57
N ALA A 223 6.62 -17.54 12.34
CA ALA A 223 6.28 -17.30 13.74
C ALA A 223 7.49 -16.79 14.53
N ARG A 224 8.65 -17.46 14.42
CA ARG A 224 9.89 -17.04 15.08
C ARG A 224 10.33 -15.63 14.67
N ALA A 225 10.32 -15.32 13.37
CA ALA A 225 10.68 -14.01 12.84
C ALA A 225 9.72 -12.90 13.30
N LEU A 226 8.44 -13.22 13.45
CA LEU A 226 7.41 -12.33 14.01
C LEU A 226 7.47 -12.26 15.55
N GLY A 227 8.31 -13.08 16.17
CA GLY A 227 8.45 -13.22 17.62
C GLY A 227 7.22 -13.84 18.30
N LEU A 228 6.48 -14.67 17.60
CA LEU A 228 5.30 -15.38 18.06
C LEU A 228 5.63 -16.83 18.46
N PRO A 229 4.76 -17.50 19.25
CA PRO A 229 4.83 -18.95 19.44
C PRO A 229 4.72 -19.69 18.11
N GLU A 230 5.49 -20.77 17.93
CA GLU A 230 5.51 -21.55 16.68
C GLU A 230 4.21 -22.31 16.40
N ASP A 231 3.41 -22.54 17.44
CA ASP A 231 2.12 -23.23 17.41
C ASP A 231 0.93 -22.27 17.29
N VAL A 232 1.17 -21.01 16.92
CA VAL A 232 0.10 -20.03 16.72
C VAL A 232 -0.71 -20.35 15.47
N ASP A 233 -2.02 -20.49 15.63
CA ASP A 233 -2.93 -20.86 14.54
C ASP A 233 -3.11 -19.74 13.49
N ASP A 234 -3.10 -18.48 13.93
CA ASP A 234 -3.27 -17.29 13.08
C ASP A 234 -2.12 -16.31 13.30
N LEU A 235 -1.09 -16.38 12.45
CA LEU A 235 0.06 -15.48 12.48
C LEU A 235 -0.35 -14.02 12.26
N ARG A 236 -1.37 -13.76 11.43
CA ARG A 236 -1.78 -12.41 11.05
C ARG A 236 -2.33 -11.67 12.25
N ASP A 237 -3.34 -12.26 12.88
CA ASP A 237 -4.06 -11.64 13.99
C ASP A 237 -3.16 -11.57 15.23
N ALA A 238 -2.36 -12.62 15.49
CA ALA A 238 -1.41 -12.64 16.60
C ALA A 238 -0.29 -11.59 16.42
N TYR A 239 0.25 -11.43 15.21
CA TYR A 239 1.29 -10.44 14.97
C TYR A 239 0.76 -9.01 15.09
N ALA A 240 -0.43 -8.73 14.57
CA ALA A 240 -1.04 -7.43 14.74
C ALA A 240 -1.36 -7.10 16.21
N ALA A 241 -1.85 -8.08 16.98
CA ALA A 241 -2.11 -7.90 18.41
C ALA A 241 -0.80 -7.54 19.14
N ARG A 242 0.29 -8.28 18.85
CA ARG A 242 1.63 -7.97 19.35
C ARG A 242 2.06 -6.56 18.98
N LEU A 243 1.91 -6.16 17.72
CA LEU A 243 2.29 -4.83 17.23
C LEU A 243 1.51 -3.69 17.90
N LEU A 244 0.26 -3.95 18.29
CA LEU A 244 -0.62 -2.96 18.95
C LEU A 244 -0.54 -3.01 20.48
N GLY A 245 0.22 -3.94 21.05
CA GLY A 245 0.40 -4.14 22.48
C GLY A 245 -0.86 -4.66 23.19
N SER A 246 -1.64 -5.48 22.51
CA SER A 246 -2.90 -6.09 22.98
C SER A 246 -2.77 -7.59 23.21
#